data_AF-A0A2V6A0T2-F1
#
_entry.id   AF-A0A2V6A0T2-F1
#
_cell.length_a   1.000
_cell.length_b   1.000
_cell.length_c   1.000
_cell.angle_alpha   90.00
_cell.angle_beta   90.00
_cell.angle_gamma   90.00
#
_symmetry.space_group_name_H-M   'P 1'
#
loop_
_entity.id
_entity.type
_entity.pdbx_description
1 polymer ?
#
loop_
_entity_poly.entity_id
_entity_poly.type
_entity_poly.pdbx_seq_one_letter_code
_entity_poly.pdbx_strand_id
1 'polypeptide(L)'
;INYFRLCIWTRWCSGSGKFRQKSRLVGVDEQQVVAQAEVEFVLKEMEGHATNVHYFGGVQFQQYGMHHVEIYLENELRLRFPLPVIQVQQRPPG
;
A
#
# COMPACT_ATOMS: atom_id res chain seq x y z
N ILE A 1 -3.30 -11.63 20.24
CA ILE A 1 -2.39 -10.45 20.09
C ILE A 1 -2.31 -10.14 18.60
N ASN A 2 -3.08 -9.15 18.15
CA ASN A 2 -3.29 -8.84 16.72
C ASN A 2 -2.51 -7.55 16.40
N TYR A 3 -1.22 -7.67 16.05
CA TYR A 3 -0.34 -6.53 15.77
C TYR A 3 0.33 -6.63 14.40
N PHE A 4 -0.46 -6.76 13.34
CA PHE A 4 0.02 -6.42 12.00
C PHE A 4 -0.59 -5.09 11.58
N ARG A 5 0.10 -4.01 11.91
CA ARG A 5 -0.12 -2.70 11.29
C ARG A 5 0.70 -2.68 10.01
N LEU A 6 0.05 -2.83 8.86
CA LEU A 6 0.73 -2.60 7.59
C LEU A 6 0.70 -1.10 7.30
N CYS A 7 1.84 -0.54 6.90
CA CYS A 7 1.94 0.86 6.52
C CYS A 7 2.47 0.94 5.10
N ILE A 8 1.85 1.77 4.27
CA ILE A 8 2.38 2.11 2.95
C ILE A 8 2.82 3.57 3.01
N TRP A 9 4.11 3.80 2.74
CA TRP A 9 4.68 5.14 2.62
C TRP A 9 4.87 5.47 1.15
N THR A 10 4.44 6.66 0.76
CA THR A 10 4.61 7.15 -0.60
C THR A 10 5.11 8.58 -0.54
N ARG A 11 6.22 8.84 -1.22
CA ARG A 11 6.71 10.19 -1.44
C ARG A 11 6.45 10.60 -2.88
N TRP A 12 5.68 11.67 -3.03
CA TRP A 12 5.53 12.39 -4.29
C TRP A 12 6.55 13.50 -4.33
N CYS A 13 7.30 13.55 -5.41
CA CYS A 13 8.24 14.62 -5.73
C CYS A 13 7.85 15.17 -7.09
N SER A 14 8.01 16.47 -7.25
CA SER A 14 7.76 17.17 -8.49
C SER A 14 6.31 17.24 -8.93
N GLY A 15 5.93 18.40 -9.46
CA GLY A 15 4.56 18.71 -9.86
C GLY A 15 3.92 19.74 -8.93
N SER A 16 2.87 20.40 -9.40
CA SER A 16 2.14 21.41 -8.64
C SER A 16 0.64 21.17 -8.78
N GLY A 17 -0.11 21.41 -7.70
CA GLY A 17 -1.56 21.23 -7.67
C GLY A 17 -2.03 20.33 -6.53
N LYS A 18 -3.31 19.96 -6.61
CA LYS A 18 -3.99 19.05 -5.68
C LYS A 18 -4.11 17.69 -6.33
N PHE A 19 -3.86 16.65 -5.54
CA PHE A 19 -3.86 15.28 -6.02
C PHE A 19 -4.52 14.37 -5.00
N ARG A 20 -5.07 13.25 -5.47
CA ARG A 20 -5.58 12.15 -4.66
C ARG A 20 -4.74 10.91 -4.87
N GLN A 21 -4.13 10.40 -3.80
CA GLN A 21 -3.48 9.10 -3.81
C GLN A 21 -4.45 8.03 -3.31
N LYS A 22 -4.47 6.88 -3.99
CA LYS A 22 -5.15 5.66 -3.52
C LYS A 22 -4.16 4.51 -3.44
N SER A 23 -4.08 3.84 -2.30
CA SER A 23 -3.29 2.62 -2.13
C SER A 23 -4.21 1.42 -2.00
N ARG A 24 -3.92 0.33 -2.72
CA ARG A 24 -4.66 -0.94 -2.65
C ARG A 24 -3.72 -2.08 -2.34
N LEU A 25 -4.17 -2.99 -1.48
CA LEU A 25 -3.63 -4.33 -1.34
C LEU A 25 -4.49 -5.25 -2.19
N VAL A 26 -3.89 -5.93 -3.16
CA VAL A 26 -4.56 -6.81 -4.10
C VAL A 26 -4.18 -8.26 -3.80
N GLY A 27 -5.18 -9.13 -3.82
CA GLY A 27 -5.10 -10.56 -3.59
C GLY A 27 -4.17 -11.27 -4.58
N VAL A 28 -3.88 -12.54 -4.29
CA VAL A 28 -3.12 -13.43 -5.19
C VAL A 28 -3.82 -13.69 -6.52
N ASP A 29 -5.14 -13.48 -6.58
CA ASP A 29 -5.97 -13.62 -7.79
C ASP A 29 -5.94 -12.38 -8.70
N GLU A 30 -5.21 -11.34 -8.30
CA GLU A 30 -5.13 -10.03 -8.97
C GLU A 30 -6.46 -9.28 -9.12
N GLN A 31 -7.52 -9.73 -8.45
CA GLN A 31 -8.87 -9.15 -8.55
C GLN A 31 -9.40 -8.67 -7.21
N GLN A 32 -9.19 -9.44 -6.14
CA GLN A 32 -9.69 -9.12 -4.83
C GLN A 32 -8.90 -7.96 -4.23
N VAL A 33 -9.58 -6.87 -3.86
CA VAL A 33 -8.98 -5.82 -3.03
C VAL A 33 -9.07 -6.25 -1.56
N VAL A 34 -7.93 -6.61 -0.96
CA VAL A 34 -7.82 -7.03 0.44
C VAL A 34 -8.01 -5.84 1.39
N ALA A 35 -7.43 -4.70 1.05
CA ALA A 35 -7.62 -3.44 1.77
C ALA A 35 -7.32 -2.25 0.85
N GLN A 36 -7.91 -1.09 1.13
CA GLN A 36 -7.59 0.15 0.43
C GLN A 36 -7.74 1.38 1.32
N ALA A 37 -7.00 2.43 0.97
CA ALA A 37 -7.05 3.73 1.62
C ALA A 37 -6.75 4.84 0.61
N GLU A 38 -7.31 6.03 0.85
CA GLU A 38 -7.12 7.20 0.00
C GLU A 38 -6.78 8.44 0.83
N VAL A 39 -6.00 9.34 0.24
CA VAL A 39 -5.63 10.62 0.84
C VAL A 39 -5.45 11.69 -0.23
N GLU A 40 -5.96 12.89 0.04
CA GLU A 40 -5.69 14.07 -0.76
C GLU A 40 -4.43 14.78 -0.24
N PHE A 41 -3.61 15.30 -1.16
CA PHE A 41 -2.42 16.07 -0.83
C PHE A 41 -2.19 17.18 -1.85
N VAL A 42 -1.35 18.15 -1.49
CA VAL A 42 -1.04 19.32 -2.32
C VAL A 42 0.46 19.44 -2.49
N LEU A 43 0.91 19.63 -3.72
CA LEU A 43 2.27 20.09 -4.03
C LEU A 43 2.19 21.57 -4.40
N LYS A 44 2.84 22.43 -3.60
CA LYS A 44 2.71 23.89 -3.73
C LYS A 44 3.43 24.44 -4.95
N GLU A 45 4.55 23.83 -5.34
CA GLU A 45 5.45 24.28 -6.40
C GLU A 45 6.14 23.07 -7.03
N MET A 46 6.82 23.28 -8.17
CA MET A 46 7.39 22.20 -8.98
C MET A 46 8.49 21.40 -8.27
N GLU A 47 9.16 21.99 -7.29
CA GLU A 47 10.18 21.36 -6.45
C GLU A 47 9.58 20.78 -5.15
N GLY A 48 8.27 20.94 -4.97
CA GLY A 48 7.53 20.47 -3.82
C GLY A 48 7.54 18.95 -3.68
N HIS A 49 7.34 18.51 -2.45
CA HIS A 49 7.20 17.10 -2.12
C HIS A 49 6.15 16.88 -1.03
N ALA A 50 5.51 15.72 -1.07
CA ALA A 50 4.57 15.27 -0.05
C ALA A 50 4.87 13.82 0.34
N THR A 51 4.78 13.51 1.64
CA THR A 51 4.89 12.14 2.14
C THR A 51 3.55 11.72 2.72
N ASN A 52 2.95 10.71 2.11
CA ASN A 52 1.68 10.14 2.54
C ASN A 52 1.93 8.80 3.24
N VAL A 53 1.18 8.56 4.32
CA VAL A 53 1.23 7.31 5.08
C VAL A 53 -0.18 6.75 5.17
N HIS A 54 -0.40 5.59 4.55
CA HIS A 54 -1.62 4.81 4.75
C HIS A 54 -1.39 3.72 5.78
N TYR A 55 -2.16 3.78 6.86
CA TYR A 55 -2.18 2.77 7.93
C TYR A 55 -3.31 1.78 7.69
N PHE A 56 -2.99 0.49 7.62
CA PHE A 56 -3.96 -0.59 7.48
C PHE A 56 -3.94 -1.45 8.75
N GLY A 57 -4.95 -1.27 9.58
CA GLY A 57 -5.18 -2.09 10.77
C GLY A 57 -5.99 -3.33 10.43
N GLY A 58 -5.60 -4.48 10.99
CA GLY A 58 -6.41 -5.71 10.91
C GLY A 58 -6.48 -6.34 9.52
N VAL A 59 -5.49 -6.08 8.65
CA VAL A 59 -5.39 -6.76 7.35
C VAL A 59 -5.26 -8.26 7.58
N GLN A 60 -6.13 -9.03 6.94
CA GLN A 60 -6.11 -10.49 6.97
C GLN A 60 -5.87 -11.04 5.57
N PHE A 61 -4.74 -11.71 5.40
CA PHE A 61 -4.45 -12.45 4.17
C PHE A 61 -5.03 -13.86 4.31
N GLN A 62 -6.05 -14.16 3.50
CA GLN A 62 -6.72 -15.46 3.52
C GLN A 62 -5.90 -16.56 2.80
N GLN A 63 -4.96 -16.17 1.95
CA GLN A 63 -4.16 -17.08 1.12
C GLN A 63 -2.68 -16.68 1.18
N TYR A 64 -1.81 -17.69 1.29
CA TYR A 64 -0.39 -17.53 1.03
C TYR A 64 -0.15 -17.35 -0.48
N GLY A 65 0.87 -16.58 -0.84
CA GLY A 65 1.23 -16.33 -2.23
C GLY A 65 1.63 -14.89 -2.50
N MET A 66 1.67 -14.53 -3.79
CA MET A 66 2.09 -13.21 -4.24
C MET A 66 0.90 -12.24 -4.30
N HIS A 67 0.72 -11.46 -3.23
CA HIS A 67 -0.17 -10.30 -3.26
C HIS A 67 0.53 -9.12 -3.93
N HIS A 68 -0.19 -8.04 -4.17
CA HIS A 68 0.39 -6.82 -4.73
C HIS A 68 -0.04 -5.58 -3.95
N VAL A 69 0.86 -4.61 -3.89
CA VAL A 69 0.51 -3.24 -3.53
C VAL A 69 0.38 -2.43 -4.83
N GLU A 70 -0.71 -1.69 -4.96
CA GLU A 70 -0.94 -0.76 -6.05
C GLU A 70 -1.08 0.67 -5.50
N ILE A 71 -0.39 1.62 -6.13
CA ILE A 71 -0.45 3.04 -5.81
C ILE A 71 -0.98 3.79 -7.03
N TYR A 72 -2.15 4.39 -6.87
CA TYR A 72 -2.77 5.23 -7.87
C TYR A 72 -2.58 6.70 -7.50
N LEU A 73 -2.37 7.52 -8.52
CA LEU A 73 -2.56 8.96 -8.47
C LEU A 73 -3.78 9.29 -9.32
N GLU A 74 -4.80 9.89 -8.72
CA GLU A 74 -6.13 9.97 -9.29
C GLU A 74 -6.68 8.59 -9.68
N ASN A 75 -6.75 8.31 -10.97
CA ASN A 75 -7.23 7.05 -11.53
C ASN A 75 -6.13 6.31 -12.32
N GLU A 76 -4.90 6.82 -12.31
CA GLU A 76 -3.77 6.20 -12.99
C GLU A 76 -2.92 5.38 -12.02
N LEU A 77 -2.65 4.13 -12.37
CA LEU A 77 -1.70 3.28 -11.64
C LEU A 77 -0.28 3.81 -11.87
N ARG A 78 0.39 4.23 -10.80
CA ARG A 78 1.75 4.79 -10.86
C ARG A 78 2.81 3.79 -10.43
N LEU A 79 2.50 2.97 -9.42
CA LEU A 79 3.39 1.93 -8.92
C LEU A 79 2.59 0.66 -8.63
N ARG A 80 3.17 -0.49 -8.97
CA ARG A 80 2.72 -1.80 -8.54
C ARG A 80 3.94 -2.60 -8.11
N PHE A 81 3.90 -3.17 -6.91
CA PHE A 81 5.01 -3.97 -6.40
C PHE A 81 4.53 -5.21 -5.64
N PRO A 82 5.31 -6.30 -5.68
CA PRO A 82 4.92 -7.57 -5.04
C PRO A 82 4.92 -7.46 -3.51
N LEU A 83 3.98 -8.16 -2.88
CA LEU A 83 3.90 -8.36 -1.44
C LEU A 83 3.76 -9.87 -1.15
N PRO A 84 4.87 -10.62 -1.03
CA PRO A 84 4.82 -12.05 -0.74
C PRO A 84 4.28 -12.30 0.67
N VAL A 85 3.24 -13.14 0.78
CA VAL A 85 2.74 -13.65 2.06
C VAL A 85 3.07 -15.14 2.14
N ILE A 86 3.98 -15.49 3.04
CA ILE A 86 4.51 -16.84 3.19
C ILE A 86 4.14 -17.45 4.54
N GLN A 87 4.04 -18.77 4.59
CA GLN A 87 3.94 -19.49 5.84
C GLN A 87 5.32 -19.61 6.48
N VAL A 88 5.49 -19.03 7.66
CA VAL A 88 6.73 -19.17 8.45
C VAL A 88 6.60 -20.43 9.31
N GLN A 89 7.46 -21.43 9.08
CA GLN A 89 7.56 -22.57 9.98
C GLN A 89 8.22 -22.10 11.29
N GLN A 90 7.51 -22.21 12.40
CA GLN A 90 8.10 -21.95 13.72
C GLN A 90 9.08 -23.08 14.05
N ARG A 91 10.35 -22.73 14.30
CA ARG A 91 11.34 -23.69 14.76
C ARG A 91 10.93 -24.16 16.17
N PRO A 92 10.98 -25.47 16.50
CA PRO A 92 10.59 -25.94 17.82
C PRO A 92 11.40 -25.22 18.91
N PRO A 93 10.79 -24.86 20.05
CA PRO A 93 11.56 -24.41 21.21
C PRO A 93 12.49 -25.56 21.63
N GLY A 94 13.79 -25.28 21.66
CA GLY A 94 14.80 -26.19 22.21
C GLY A 94 14.82 -26.19 23.73
#